data_AF-A0A1I7GPI7-F1
#
_entry.id   AF-A0A1I7GPI7-F1
#
_cell.length_a   1.000
_cell.length_b   1.000
_cell.length_c   1.000
_cell.angle_alpha   90.00
_cell.angle_beta   90.00
_cell.angle_gamma   90.00
#
_symmetry.space_group_name_H-M   'P 1'
#
loop_
_entity.id
_entity.type
_entity.pdbx_description
1 polymer ?
#
loop_
_entity_poly.entity_id
_entity_poly.type
_entity_poly.pdbx_seq_one_letter_code
_entity_poly.pdbx_strand_id
1 'polypeptide(L)' 'MYIKLDNDTWEKYIEEYFSLDKKISIKQFCKGVILILANSFITEKELKLKMLQ' A
#
# COMPACT_ATOMS: atom_id res chain seq x y z
N MET A 1 -12.56 10.44 27.76
CA MET A 1 -11.34 10.29 28.59
C MET A 1 -10.17 10.14 27.63
N TYR A 2 -9.31 11.15 27.52
CA TYR A 2 -8.10 11.05 26.70
C TYR A 2 -7.04 10.32 27.53
N ILE A 3 -6.61 9.15 27.07
CA ILE A 3 -5.51 8.42 27.70
C ILE A 3 -4.24 9.23 27.43
N LYS A 4 -3.69 9.83 28.49
CA LYS A 4 -2.39 10.50 28.43
C LYS A 4 -1.34 9.40 28.51
N LEU A 5 -0.86 8.94 27.35
CA LEU A 5 0.25 8.00 27.28
C LEU A 5 1.52 8.71 27.75
N ASP A 6 2.32 8.03 28.57
CA ASP A 6 3.66 8.51 28.90
C ASP A 6 4.56 8.48 27.64
N ASN A 7 5.63 9.26 27.67
CA ASN A 7 6.54 9.37 26.52
C ASN A 7 7.13 8.01 26.14
N ASP A 8 7.46 7.17 27.11
CA ASP A 8 8.05 5.84 26.90
C ASP A 8 7.11 4.90 26.15
N THR A 9 5.80 4.94 26.45
CA THR A 9 4.81 4.15 25.72
C THR A 9 4.62 4.70 24.31
N TRP A 10 4.62 6.02 24.13
CA TRP A 10 4.57 6.64 22.80
C TRP A 10 5.74 6.24 21.92
N GLU A 11 6.96 6.25 22.45
CA GLU A 11 8.17 5.85 21.72
C GLU A 11 8.10 4.38 21.28
N LYS A 12 7.65 3.47 22.15
CA LYS A 12 7.45 2.05 21.79
C LYS A 12 6.44 1.86 20.67
N TYR A 13 5.30 2.56 20.73
CA TYR A 13 4.30 2.49 19.66
C TYR A 13 4.84 3.00 18.32
N ILE A 14 5.62 4.07 18.34
CA ILE A 14 6.25 4.63 17.14
C ILE A 14 7.28 3.65 16.58
N GLU A 15 8.13 3.04 17.41
CA GLU A 15 9.11 2.04 16.97
C GLU A 15 8.46 0.78 16.39
N GLU A 16 7.40 0.27 17.01
CA GLU A 16 6.63 -0.86 16.49
C GLU A 16 5.99 -0.53 15.14
N TYR A 17 5.42 0.66 14.99
CA TYR A 17 4.83 1.13 13.73
C TYR A 17 5.90 1.27 12.63
N PHE A 18 7.05 1.86 12.92
CA PHE A 18 8.15 1.96 11.97
C PHE A 18 8.73 0.59 11.60
N SER A 19 8.80 -0.35 12.54
CA SER A 19 9.22 -1.73 12.29
C SER A 19 8.23 -2.45 11.37
N LEU A 20 6.93 -2.23 11.55
CA LEU A 20 5.88 -2.76 10.69
C LEU A 20 5.93 -2.15 9.28
N ASP A 21 6.12 -0.83 9.14
CA ASP A 21 6.32 -0.17 7.84
C ASP A 21 7.61 -0.61 7.14
N LYS A 22 8.65 -0.97 7.89
CA LYS A 22 9.86 -1.59 7.31
C LYS A 22 9.61 -3.03 6.83
N LYS A 23 8.83 -3.83 7.56
CA LYS A 23 8.50 -5.23 7.20
C LYS A 23 7.54 -5.30 6.03
N ILE A 24 6.55 -4.42 6.01
CA ILE A 24 5.61 -4.23 4.92
C ILE A 24 5.85 -2.80 4.48
N SER A 25 6.76 -2.58 3.53
CA SER A 25 6.87 -1.26 2.93
C SER A 25 5.54 -0.98 2.24
N ILE A 26 4.64 -0.26 2.92
CA ILE A 26 3.30 0.06 2.42
C ILE A 26 3.44 0.75 1.07
N LYS A 27 4.50 1.56 0.91
CA LYS A 27 4.91 2.15 -0.36
C LYS A 27 5.18 1.11 -1.46
N GLN A 28 5.88 0.02 -1.17
CA GLN A 28 6.13 -1.06 -2.14
C GLN A 28 4.86 -1.87 -2.44
N PHE A 29 4.06 -2.15 -1.41
CA PHE A 29 2.77 -2.81 -1.58
C PHE A 29 1.84 -2.00 -2.50
N CYS A 30 1.65 -0.71 -2.22
CA CYS A 30 0.85 0.18 -3.05
C CYS A 30 1.38 0.29 -4.48
N LYS A 31 2.71 0.32 -4.68
CA LYS A 31 3.32 0.29 -6.01
C LYS A 31 2.96 -0.99 -6.79
N GLY A 32 3.01 -2.15 -6.13
CA GLY A 32 2.62 -3.42 -6.73
C GLY A 32 1.15 -3.44 -7.16
N VAL A 33 0.25 -2.96 -6.31
CA VAL A 33 -1.19 -2.87 -6.61
C VAL A 33 -1.46 -1.93 -7.80
N ILE A 34 -0.82 -0.76 -7.83
CA ILE A 34 -0.96 0.19 -8.94
C ILE A 34 -0.49 -0.42 -10.27
N LEU A 35 0.62 -1.17 -10.25
CA LEU A 35 1.14 -1.84 -11.45
C LEU A 35 0.17 -2.90 -11.99
N ILE A 36 -0.43 -3.70 -11.10
CA ILE A 36 -1.42 -4.72 -11.48
C ILE A 36 -2.65 -4.08 -12.11
N LEU A 37 -3.18 -3.01 -11.49
CA LEU A 37 -4.35 -2.29 -12.00
C LEU A 37 -4.08 -1.61 -13.35
N ALA A 38 -2.88 -1.05 -13.53
CA ALA A 38 -2.49 -0.46 -14.82
C ALA A 38 -2.42 -1.52 -15.93
N ASN A 39 -1.81 -2.68 -15.63
CA ASN A 39 -1.70 -3.78 -16.59
C ASN A 39 -3.06 -4.40 -16.95
N SER A 40 -3.97 -4.55 -15.98
CA SER A 40 -5.32 -5.04 -16.28
C SER A 40 -6.09 -4.09 -17.19
N PHE A 41 -5.93 -2.78 -17.01
CA PHE A 41 -6.61 -1.77 -17.82
C PHE A 41 -6.08 -1.72 -19.27
N ILE A 42 -4.77 -1.88 -19.46
CA ILE A 42 -4.14 -1.98 -20.79
C ILE A 42 -4.63 -3.25 -21.50
N THR A 43 -4.61 -4.38 -20.79
CA THR A 43 -5.03 -5.68 -21.34
C THR A 43 -6.49 -5.65 -21.79
N GLU A 44 -7.38 -5.05 -21.00
CA GLU A 44 -8.79 -4.88 -21.36
C GLU A 44 -8.98 -4.01 -22.62
N LYS A 45 -8.21 -2.92 -22.73
CA LYS A 45 -8.22 -2.06 -23.93
C LYS A 45 -7.77 -2.80 -25.18
N GLU A 46 -6.67 -3.55 -25.10
CA GLU A 46 -6.15 -4.32 -26.23
C GLU A 46 -7.14 -5.39 -26.69
N LEU A 47 -7.81 -6.06 -25.76
CA LEU A 47 -8.86 -7.05 -26.05
C LEU A 47 -10.05 -6.42 -26.80
N LYS A 48 -10.53 -5.25 -26.34
CA LYS A 48 -11.62 -4.53 -27.01
C LYS A 48 -11.24 -4.07 -28.42
N LEU A 49 -10.01 -3.61 -28.62
CA LEU A 49 -9.50 -3.20 -29.93
C LEU A 49 -9.45 -4.37 -30.92
N LYS A 50 -9.02 -5.57 -30.47
CA LYS A 50 -9.01 -6.77 -31.31
C LYS A 50 -10.40 -7.27 -31.70
N MET A 51 -11.41 -7.07 -30.86
CA MET A 51 -12.79 -7.48 -31.18
C MET A 51 -13.50 -6.55 -32.18
N LEU A 52 -12.93 -5.36 -32.44
CA LEU A 52 -13.47 -4.38 -33.39
C LEU A 52 -12.82 -4.46 -34.78
N GLN A 53 -11.78 -5.28 -34.95
CA GLN A 53 -11.11 -5.56 -36.22
C GLN A 53 -11.64 -6.85 -36.84
#